data_AF-A0A2D6AJN2-F1
#
_entry.id   AF-A0A2D6AJN2-F1
#
_cell.length_a   1.000
_cell.length_b   1.000
_cell.length_c   1.000
_cell.angle_alpha   90.00
_cell.angle_beta   90.00
_cell.angle_gamma   90.00
#
_symmetry.space_group_name_H-M   'P 1'
#
loop_
_entity.id
_entity.type
_entity.pdbx_description
1 polymer ?
#
loop_
_entity_poly.entity_id
_entity_poly.type
_entity_poly.pdbx_seq_one_letter_code
_entity_poly.pdbx_strand_id
1 'polypeptide(L)' 'MEEKKNQTMKTWLDNFTKDTFGMTRSHAIEHRICITCNSSVTGFRDELSLKEFGISAMCQTCQDSVFNNK' A
#
# COMPACT_ATOMS: atom_id res chain seq x y z
N MET A 1 -3.93 5.55 -25.15
CA MET A 1 -3.77 4.09 -24.97
C MET A 1 -3.05 3.75 -23.66
N GLU A 2 -2.13 4.60 -23.18
CA GLU A 2 -1.46 4.52 -21.87
C GLU A 2 -2.43 4.46 -20.67
N GLU A 3 -3.48 5.27 -20.68
CA GLU A 3 -4.41 5.40 -19.55
C GLU A 3 -5.22 4.13 -19.26
N LYS A 4 -5.55 3.34 -20.30
CA LYS A 4 -6.24 2.05 -20.14
C LYS A 4 -5.34 0.97 -19.53
N LYS A 5 -4.04 0.98 -19.85
CA LYS A 5 -3.07 0.01 -19.29
C LYS A 5 -2.85 0.24 -17.80
N ASN A 6 -2.81 1.51 -17.37
CA ASN A 6 -2.76 1.89 -15.96
C ASN A 6 -4.01 1.41 -15.19
N GLN A 7 -5.20 1.60 -15.79
CA GLN A 7 -6.45 1.17 -15.16
C GLN A 7 -6.54 -0.35 -14.96
N THR A 8 -6.16 -1.16 -15.96
CA THR A 8 -6.16 -2.62 -15.84
C THR A 8 -5.22 -3.09 -14.72
N MET A 9 -4.03 -2.51 -14.62
CA MET A 9 -3.09 -2.83 -13.55
C MET A 9 -3.61 -2.43 -12.17
N LYS A 10 -4.26 -1.27 -12.07
CA LYS A 10 -4.90 -0.82 -10.83
C LYS A 10 -6.00 -1.78 -10.38
N THR A 11 -6.89 -2.17 -11.30
CA THR A 11 -7.96 -3.14 -11.00
C THR A 11 -7.38 -4.49 -10.55
N TRP A 12 -6.32 -4.96 -11.21
CA TRP A 12 -5.67 -6.21 -10.82
C TRP A 12 -5.05 -6.12 -9.41
N LEU A 13 -4.34 -5.04 -9.11
CA LEU A 13 -3.79 -4.79 -7.77
C LEU A 13 -4.87 -4.73 -6.69
N ASP A 14 -5.98 -4.04 -6.95
CA ASP A 14 -7.08 -3.92 -6.00
C ASP A 14 -7.77 -5.26 -5.75
N ASN A 15 -7.98 -6.07 -6.80
CA ASN A 15 -8.54 -7.42 -6.65
C ASN A 15 -7.60 -8.33 -5.86
N PHE A 16 -6.32 -8.38 -6.24
CA PHE A 16 -5.33 -9.20 -5.55
C PHE A 16 -5.22 -8.84 -4.07
N THR A 17 -5.17 -7.54 -3.77
CA THR A 17 -5.06 -7.08 -2.38
C THR A 17 -6.34 -7.30 -1.59
N LYS A 18 -7.50 -7.17 -2.22
CA LYS A 18 -8.78 -7.53 -1.59
C LYS A 18 -8.84 -9.01 -1.23
N ASP A 19 -8.39 -9.88 -2.12
CA ASP A 19 -8.40 -11.33 -1.90
C ASP A 19 -7.36 -11.75 -0.84
N THR A 20 -6.20 -11.08 -0.79
CA THR A 20 -5.09 -11.43 0.12
C THR A 20 -5.25 -10.81 1.51
N PHE A 21 -5.68 -9.55 1.58
CA PHE A 21 -5.69 -8.75 2.81
C PHE A 21 -7.11 -8.35 3.26
N GLY A 22 -8.15 -8.64 2.46
CA GLY A 22 -9.53 -8.25 2.74
C GLY A 22 -9.86 -6.79 2.40
N MET A 23 -8.88 -6.01 1.91
CA MET A 23 -9.01 -4.59 1.61
C MET A 23 -8.31 -4.26 0.29
N THR A 24 -8.90 -3.37 -0.52
CA THR A 24 -8.24 -2.89 -1.73
C THR A 24 -7.12 -1.91 -1.36
N ARG A 25 -6.01 -2.01 -2.09
CA ARG A 25 -4.89 -1.07 -1.98
C ARG A 25 -5.31 0.38 -2.14
N SER A 26 -6.18 0.68 -3.11
CA SER A 26 -6.69 2.04 -3.33
C SER A 26 -7.40 2.59 -2.09
N HIS A 27 -8.23 1.78 -1.43
CA HIS A 27 -8.93 2.17 -0.20
C HIS A 27 -7.96 2.38 0.96
N ALA A 28 -6.99 1.48 1.13
CA ALA A 28 -5.97 1.59 2.17
C ALA A 28 -5.17 2.90 2.06
N ILE A 29 -4.78 3.30 0.83
CA ILE A 29 -4.05 4.55 0.58
C ILE A 29 -4.92 5.77 0.85
N GLU A 30 -6.16 5.78 0.33
CA GLU A 30 -7.09 6.90 0.48
C GLU A 30 -7.42 7.19 1.94
N HIS A 31 -7.67 6.14 2.73
CA HIS A 31 -8.02 6.27 4.15
C HIS A 31 -6.81 6.30 5.09
N ARG A 32 -5.58 6.23 4.58
CA ARG A 32 -4.35 6.13 5.38
C ARG A 32 -4.41 4.98 6.39
N ILE A 33 -4.81 3.80 5.92
CA ILE A 33 -4.86 2.56 6.71
C ILE A 33 -3.78 1.62 6.18
N CYS A 34 -3.06 0.95 7.08
CA CYS A 34 -2.11 -0.07 6.70
C CYS A 34 -2.84 -1.31 6.16
N ILE A 35 -2.51 -1.73 4.94
CA ILE A 35 -3.13 -2.91 4.33
C ILE A 35 -2.76 -4.23 5.04
N THR A 36 -1.63 -4.26 5.76
CA THR A 36 -1.14 -5.47 6.42
C THR A 36 -1.67 -5.64 7.83
N CYS A 37 -1.68 -4.56 8.62
CA CYS A 37 -2.06 -4.62 10.04
C CYS A 37 -3.39 -3.92 10.37
N ASN A 38 -4.04 -3.30 9.39
CA ASN A 38 -5.31 -2.56 9.53
C ASN A 38 -5.28 -1.38 10.53
N SER A 39 -4.10 -0.98 11.00
CA SER A 39 -3.92 0.20 11.84
C SER A 39 -3.82 1.48 11.01
N SER A 40 -4.28 2.60 11.57
CA SER A 40 -4.11 3.92 10.97
C SER A 40 -2.63 4.29 10.83
N VAL A 41 -2.28 4.85 9.68
CA VAL A 41 -0.94 5.37 9.40
C VAL A 41 -0.78 6.75 10.04
N THR A 42 0.09 6.85 11.03
CA THR A 42 0.32 8.07 11.81
C THR A 42 1.43 8.95 11.23
N GLY A 43 2.39 8.37 10.51
CA GLY A 43 3.51 9.09 9.92
C GLY A 43 4.57 8.17 9.33
N PHE A 44 5.57 8.78 8.69
CA PHE A 44 6.72 8.12 8.08
C PHE A 44 8.00 8.78 8.56
N ARG A 45 9.08 7.99 8.66
CA ARG A 45 10.39 8.48 9.14
C ARG A 45 11.11 9.34 8.08
N ASP A 46 10.88 9.06 6.81
CA ASP A 46 11.54 9.71 5.67
C ASP A 46 10.64 9.73 4.42
N GLU A 47 11.04 10.50 3.42
CA GLU A 47 10.30 10.63 2.15
C GLU A 47 10.27 9.30 1.37
N LEU A 48 11.27 8.44 1.55
CA LEU A 48 11.33 7.12 0.93
C LEU A 48 10.19 6.24 1.45
N SER A 49 9.99 6.19 2.76
CA SER A 49 8.93 5.40 3.42
C SER A 49 7.53 5.90 3.03
N LEU A 50 7.39 7.22 2.80
CA LEU A 50 6.16 7.80 2.26
C LEU A 50 5.91 7.34 0.80
N LYS A 51 6.95 7.29 -0.04
CA LYS A 51 6.85 6.76 -1.40
C LYS A 51 6.51 5.26 -1.40
N GLU A 52 7.14 4.49 -0.50
CA GLU A 52 6.88 3.06 -0.31
C GLU A 52 5.45 2.79 0.15
N PHE A 53 4.87 3.65 0.99
CA PHE A 53 3.44 3.59 1.31
C PHE A 53 2.58 3.83 0.07
N GLY A 54 2.94 4.80 -0.76
CA GLY A 54 2.27 5.06 -2.03
C GLY A 54 2.30 3.87 -3.00
N ILE A 55 3.21 2.90 -2.80
CA ILE A 55 3.34 1.67 -3.60
C ILE A 55 2.63 0.49 -2.92
N SER A 56 2.82 0.30 -1.62
CA SER A 56 2.43 -0.92 -0.89
C SER A 56 1.21 -0.76 0.00
N ALA A 57 0.83 0.46 0.37
CA ALA A 57 -0.13 0.77 1.42
C ALA A 57 0.25 0.24 2.83
N MET A 58 1.54 0.00 3.10
CA MET A 58 2.01 -0.46 4.42
C MET A 58 2.44 0.70 5.31
N CYS A 59 2.09 0.67 6.61
CA CYS A 59 2.63 1.64 7.58
C CYS A 59 4.13 1.46 7.79
N GLN A 60 4.78 2.48 8.35
CA GLN A 60 6.21 2.48 8.68
C GLN A 60 6.66 1.20 9.39
N THR A 61 5.95 0.78 10.44
CA THR A 61 6.31 -0.41 11.23
C THR A 61 6.25 -1.70 10.42
N CYS A 62 5.27 -1.83 9.51
CA CYS A 62 5.18 -3.00 8.63
C CYS A 62 6.24 -2.94 7.53
N GLN A 63 6.52 -1.77 6.96
CA GLN A 63 7.63 -1.57 6.04
C GLN A 63 8.96 -1.97 6.69
N ASP A 64 9.22 -1.51 7.91
CA ASP A 64 10.42 -1.88 8.67
C ASP A 64 10.48 -3.39 8.88
N SER A 65 9.36 -4.04 9.22
CA SER A 65 9.36 -5.50 9.39
C SER A 65 9.69 -6.29 8.12
N VAL A 66 9.37 -5.75 6.93
CA VAL A 66 9.56 -6.45 5.65
C VAL A 66 10.91 -6.09 5.01
N PHE A 67 11.31 -4.83 5.05
CA PHE A 67 12.46 -4.29 4.33
C PHE A 67 13.71 -4.10 5.19
N ASN A 68 13.62 -4.20 6.52
CA ASN A 68 14.78 -3.97 7.41
C ASN A 68 15.70 -5.20 7.56
N ASN A 69 15.81 -6.00 6.51
CA ASN A 69 16.87 -6.98 6.35
C ASN A 69 18.00 -6.32 5.54
N LYS A 70 19.01 -5.86 6.28
CA LYS A 70 20.33 -5.35 5.86
C LYS A 70 20.74 -5.61 4.41
#